data_AF-A0A7J3DL18-F1
#
_entry.id   AF-A0A7J3DL18-F1
#
_cell.length_a   1.000
_cell.length_b   1.000
_cell.length_c   1.000
_cell.angle_alpha   90.00
_cell.angle_beta   90.00
_cell.angle_gamma   90.00
#
_symmetry.space_group_name_H-M   'P 1'
#
loop_
_entity.id
_entity.type
_entity.pdbx_description
1 polymer ?
#
loop_
_entity_poly.entity_id
_entity_poly.type
_entity_poly.pdbx_seq_one_letter_code
_entity_poly.pdbx_strand_id
1 'polypeptide(L)'
;MLQKKIGSIDFRVLSPDMIRKMSAIEIKTAETYDKDGYPMEEGLMDPHLGVINPGLRCKTCGQTMKHCPGHFGSLELVRPAIHVKFAKKIEEILTVTCNKCGRIMLADDQLANIEKEAKGWEEAYKKIKNKTKKIAKCPHCGNTRGKVFVDGPTNFFFDGHPPRRIYPNEIREWLEKVRNEDLKYFGLNAEQVRPEWFVLTVLPIPPINIRPSITLESGLKSEDDLTHKLAEIIRINERLKENIEAGAPQLIIEDLWDLLQYHITTYFDNQAAGVSPTKHRSGRPLQTLSDRLRGKKGRFRYNLTGKRVNFAARSTITPDPYLSINEVGIGKDIAEELTVQENVTAWNVSYIKDLIKDGKVISVLRPDGIRKRVLDENKQEIMKEVDIGYVVERKLQNGDIVLFNRQP
;
A
#
# COMPACT_ATOMS: atom_id res chain seq x y z
N MET A 1 -23.14 8.79 -17.68
CA MET A 1 -22.59 7.67 -16.88
C MET A 1 -23.08 7.81 -15.44
N LEU A 2 -23.80 6.82 -14.91
CA LEU A 2 -24.11 6.77 -13.47
C LEU A 2 -22.78 6.56 -12.72
N GLN A 3 -22.31 7.59 -12.02
CA GLN A 3 -21.14 7.47 -11.15
C GLN A 3 -21.52 6.65 -9.92
N LYS A 4 -20.97 5.43 -9.81
CA LYS A 4 -21.15 4.60 -8.62
C LYS A 4 -20.26 5.13 -7.48
N LYS A 5 -20.79 5.12 -6.26
CA LYS A 5 -20.04 5.41 -5.03
C LYS A 5 -19.64 4.09 -4.35
N ILE A 6 -18.57 4.13 -3.56
CA ILE A 6 -18.12 2.97 -2.77
C ILE A 6 -19.08 2.78 -1.60
N GLY A 7 -19.69 1.60 -1.47
CA GLY A 7 -20.62 1.26 -0.39
C GLY A 7 -19.93 0.67 0.84
N SER A 8 -19.04 -0.30 0.63
CA SER A 8 -18.27 -0.97 1.68
C SER A 8 -16.86 -1.34 1.18
N ILE A 9 -15.96 -1.66 2.11
CA ILE A 9 -14.61 -2.15 1.83
C ILE A 9 -14.39 -3.39 2.69
N ASP A 10 -14.20 -4.54 2.04
CA ASP A 10 -13.93 -5.81 2.71
C ASP A 10 -12.43 -6.10 2.69
N PHE A 11 -11.82 -6.15 3.87
CA PHE A 11 -10.39 -6.46 4.00
C PHE A 11 -10.16 -7.97 3.98
N ARG A 12 -9.17 -8.41 3.19
CA ARG A 12 -8.77 -9.82 3.04
C ARG A 12 -7.26 -9.96 3.02
N VAL A 13 -6.77 -11.18 3.21
CA VAL A 13 -5.38 -11.52 2.94
C VAL A 13 -5.30 -12.08 1.53
N LEU A 14 -4.33 -11.61 0.75
CA LEU A 14 -4.15 -12.05 -0.64
C LEU A 14 -3.66 -13.49 -0.65
N SER A 15 -4.40 -14.37 -1.34
CA SER A 15 -3.94 -15.73 -1.59
C SER A 15 -2.84 -15.75 -2.66
N PRO A 16 -1.97 -16.78 -2.68
CA PRO A 16 -0.99 -16.96 -3.75
C PRO A 16 -1.60 -16.91 -5.15
N ASP A 17 -2.77 -17.53 -5.33
CA ASP A 17 -3.44 -17.57 -6.64
C ASP A 17 -4.03 -16.21 -7.02
N MET A 18 -4.52 -15.43 -6.05
CA MET A 18 -4.94 -14.05 -6.30
C MET A 18 -3.75 -13.19 -6.71
N ILE A 19 -2.59 -13.35 -6.07
CA ILE A 19 -1.36 -12.61 -6.40
C ILE A 19 -0.91 -12.94 -7.83
N ARG A 20 -0.93 -14.21 -8.23
CA ARG A 20 -0.62 -14.62 -9.61
C ARG A 20 -1.60 -14.03 -10.63
N LYS A 21 -2.91 -14.09 -10.34
CA LYS A 21 -3.95 -13.56 -11.25
C LYS A 21 -3.92 -12.05 -11.39
N MET A 22 -3.57 -11.31 -10.33
CA MET A 22 -3.45 -9.85 -10.38
C MET A 22 -2.14 -9.37 -10.99
N SER A 23 -1.15 -10.27 -11.10
CA SER A 23 0.16 -9.97 -11.63
C SER A 23 0.11 -9.81 -13.15
N ALA A 24 0.66 -8.71 -13.65
CA ALA A 24 0.84 -8.50 -15.08
C ALA A 24 2.08 -9.24 -15.60
N ILE A 25 3.10 -9.45 -14.75
CA ILE A 25 4.37 -10.08 -15.14
C ILE A 25 5.04 -10.72 -13.92
N GLU A 26 5.68 -11.86 -14.16
CA GLU A 26 6.56 -12.50 -13.19
C GLU A 26 7.96 -11.89 -13.28
N ILE A 27 8.49 -11.44 -12.15
CA ILE A 27 9.82 -10.81 -12.06
C ILE A 27 10.88 -11.88 -11.80
N LYS A 28 11.89 -11.92 -12.66
CA LYS A 28 12.99 -12.90 -12.56
C LYS A 28 14.33 -12.24 -12.24
N THR A 29 14.58 -11.04 -12.76
CA THR A 29 15.88 -10.38 -12.64
C THR A 29 15.85 -9.25 -11.61
N ALA A 30 16.95 -9.10 -10.87
CA ALA A 30 17.11 -8.04 -9.88
C ALA A 30 17.62 -6.71 -10.47
N GLU A 31 18.08 -6.74 -11.72
CA GLU A 31 18.58 -5.57 -12.43
C GLU A 31 17.42 -4.67 -12.88
N THR A 32 17.64 -3.36 -12.83
CA THR A 32 16.59 -2.37 -13.11
C THR A 32 16.70 -1.82 -14.54
N TYR A 33 17.91 -1.52 -14.99
CA TYR A 33 18.19 -1.02 -16.34
C TYR A 33 19.37 -1.76 -16.95
N ASP A 34 19.33 -1.90 -18.27
CA ASP A 34 20.46 -2.38 -19.07
C ASP A 34 21.55 -1.30 -19.19
N LYS A 35 22.71 -1.67 -19.77
CA LYS A 35 23.87 -0.80 -20.02
C LYS A 35 23.52 0.45 -20.83
N ASP A 36 22.52 0.35 -21.70
CA ASP A 36 22.02 1.46 -22.52
C ASP A 36 21.00 2.35 -21.78
N GLY A 37 20.70 2.05 -20.51
CA GLY A 37 19.79 2.84 -19.67
C GLY A 37 18.30 2.58 -19.91
N TYR A 38 17.96 1.59 -20.74
CA TYR A 38 16.59 1.11 -20.94
C TYR A 38 16.15 0.17 -19.81
N PRO A 39 14.86 0.20 -19.41
CA PRO A 39 14.37 -0.71 -18.39
C PRO A 39 14.54 -2.16 -18.85
N MET A 40 15.04 -3.01 -17.95
CA MET A 40 15.24 -4.43 -18.25
C MET A 40 13.89 -5.16 -18.33
N GLU A 41 13.74 -6.06 -19.31
CA GLU A 41 12.58 -6.95 -19.39
C GLU A 41 12.60 -7.98 -18.26
N GLU A 42 11.42 -8.32 -17.73
CA GLU A 42 11.26 -9.20 -16.55
C GLU A 42 11.97 -8.71 -15.27
N GLY A 43 12.45 -7.45 -15.28
CA GLY A 43 13.12 -6.80 -14.16
C GLY A 43 12.22 -5.85 -13.39
N LEU A 44 12.76 -5.25 -12.33
CA LEU A 44 11.97 -4.38 -11.44
C LEU A 44 11.46 -3.10 -12.12
N MET A 45 12.00 -2.66 -13.25
CA MET A 45 11.49 -1.46 -13.96
C MET A 45 10.74 -1.82 -15.24
N ASP A 46 10.28 -3.07 -15.37
CA ASP A 46 9.56 -3.53 -16.56
C ASP A 46 8.32 -2.65 -16.87
N PRO A 47 8.16 -2.17 -18.13
CA PRO A 47 7.03 -1.33 -18.55
C PRO A 47 5.62 -1.95 -18.36
N HIS A 48 5.51 -3.26 -18.14
CA HIS A 48 4.25 -3.91 -17.77
C HIS A 48 3.77 -3.48 -16.38
N LEU A 49 4.67 -3.11 -15.47
CA LEU A 49 4.33 -2.65 -14.12
C LEU A 49 3.88 -1.18 -14.06
N GLY A 50 4.08 -0.43 -15.15
CA GLY A 50 3.74 0.98 -15.25
C GLY A 50 4.81 1.77 -16.01
N VAL A 51 4.59 3.07 -16.15
CA VAL A 51 5.56 3.97 -16.81
C VAL A 51 5.72 5.26 -16.04
N ILE A 52 6.97 5.69 -15.89
CA ILE A 52 7.36 6.94 -15.21
C ILE A 52 7.92 7.98 -16.18
N ASN A 53 8.32 7.59 -17.39
CA ASN A 53 8.89 8.51 -18.36
C ASN A 53 7.77 9.01 -19.30
N PRO A 54 7.66 10.33 -19.55
CA PRO A 54 6.60 10.91 -20.40
C PRO A 54 6.55 10.37 -21.84
N GLY A 55 7.66 9.83 -22.36
CA GLY A 55 7.75 9.26 -23.70
C GLY A 55 7.41 7.77 -23.81
N LEU A 56 7.21 7.08 -22.68
CA LEU A 56 6.91 5.64 -22.67
C LEU A 56 5.41 5.39 -22.47
N ARG A 57 4.93 4.32 -23.09
CA ARG A 57 3.58 3.78 -22.89
C ARG A 57 3.66 2.46 -22.15
N CYS A 58 2.74 2.24 -21.23
CA CYS A 58 2.67 1.00 -20.48
C CYS A 58 2.32 -0.17 -21.41
N LYS A 59 3.06 -1.28 -21.32
CA LYS A 59 2.80 -2.48 -22.14
C LYS A 59 1.48 -3.18 -21.73
N THR A 60 1.02 -3.01 -20.50
CA THR A 60 -0.21 -3.64 -19.98
C THR A 60 -1.50 -2.87 -20.33
N CYS A 61 -1.52 -1.54 -20.17
CA CYS A 61 -2.73 -0.74 -20.42
C CYS A 61 -2.64 0.22 -21.62
N GLY A 62 -1.47 0.39 -22.24
CA GLY A 62 -1.25 1.31 -23.37
C GLY A 62 -1.28 2.81 -23.00
N GLN A 63 -1.54 3.15 -21.74
CA GLN A 63 -1.67 4.52 -21.28
C GLN A 63 -0.31 5.17 -20.98
N THR A 64 -0.30 6.50 -20.95
CA THR A 64 0.86 7.32 -20.57
C THR A 64 0.97 7.47 -19.06
N MET A 65 2.10 8.00 -18.57
CA MET A 65 2.40 8.20 -17.14
C MET A 65 1.24 8.80 -16.32
N LYS A 66 0.52 9.79 -16.85
CA LYS A 66 -0.55 10.49 -16.10
C LYS A 66 -1.82 9.66 -15.91
N HIS A 67 -2.10 8.74 -16.83
CA HIS A 67 -3.36 7.98 -16.83
C HIS A 67 -3.16 6.54 -16.38
N CYS A 68 -1.97 5.98 -16.57
CA CYS A 68 -1.64 4.63 -16.14
C CYS A 68 -1.77 4.50 -14.60
N PRO A 69 -2.63 3.59 -14.08
CA PRO A 69 -2.79 3.38 -12.65
C PRO A 69 -1.59 2.62 -12.03
N GLY A 70 -0.77 1.98 -12.86
CA GLY A 70 0.24 1.01 -12.45
C GLY A 70 -0.34 -0.39 -12.32
N HIS A 71 0.50 -1.40 -12.53
CA HIS A 71 0.13 -2.81 -12.46
C HIS A 71 1.07 -3.58 -11.55
N PHE A 72 0.52 -4.52 -10.77
CA PHE A 72 1.32 -5.35 -9.89
C PHE A 72 2.08 -6.41 -10.69
N GLY A 73 3.23 -6.81 -10.15
CA GLY A 73 3.96 -8.00 -10.56
C GLY A 73 3.92 -9.07 -9.48
N SER A 74 4.56 -10.20 -9.74
CA SER A 74 4.71 -11.29 -8.78
C SER A 74 6.13 -11.82 -8.82
N LEU A 75 6.60 -12.27 -7.66
CA LEU A 75 7.85 -13.01 -7.50
C LEU A 75 7.54 -14.34 -6.82
N GLU A 76 7.86 -15.45 -7.48
CA GLU A 76 7.79 -16.78 -6.89
C GLU A 76 8.97 -17.00 -5.94
N LEU A 77 8.68 -17.28 -4.67
CA LEU A 77 9.70 -17.56 -3.68
C LEU A 77 10.09 -19.04 -3.77
N VAL A 78 11.39 -19.31 -3.86
CA VAL A 78 11.94 -20.68 -3.93
C VAL A 78 11.63 -21.46 -2.65
N ARG A 79 11.64 -20.76 -1.51
CA ARG A 79 11.23 -21.28 -0.21
C ARG A 79 10.21 -20.36 0.45
N PRO A 80 9.24 -20.91 1.20
CA PRO A 80 8.23 -20.11 1.87
C PRO A 80 8.84 -19.20 2.94
N ALA A 81 8.26 -18.02 3.13
CA ALA A 81 8.70 -17.04 4.13
C ALA A 81 7.55 -16.59 5.02
N ILE A 82 7.80 -16.44 6.31
CA ILE A 82 6.78 -16.02 7.27
C ILE A 82 6.58 -14.52 7.20
N HIS A 83 5.33 -14.08 7.06
CA HIS A 83 5.03 -12.66 7.12
C HIS A 83 5.11 -12.14 8.56
N VAL A 84 6.05 -11.24 8.84
CA VAL A 84 6.38 -10.74 10.20
C VAL A 84 5.17 -10.26 11.00
N LYS A 85 4.20 -9.57 10.38
CA LYS A 85 3.01 -9.06 11.09
C LYS A 85 2.03 -10.15 11.52
N PHE A 86 2.09 -11.33 10.90
CA PHE A 86 1.21 -12.46 11.22
C PHE A 86 1.91 -13.50 12.11
N ALA A 87 3.19 -13.33 12.46
CA ALA A 87 3.93 -14.29 13.28
C ALA A 87 3.24 -14.59 14.62
N LYS A 88 2.71 -13.56 15.32
CA LYS A 88 1.92 -13.75 16.54
C LYS A 88 0.65 -14.58 16.27
N LYS A 89 -0.03 -14.33 15.15
CA LYS A 89 -1.25 -15.07 14.80
C LYS A 89 -0.96 -16.54 14.48
N ILE A 90 0.15 -16.80 13.81
CA ILE A 90 0.66 -18.14 13.56
C ILE A 90 0.93 -18.84 14.91
N GLU A 91 1.66 -18.19 15.83
CA GLU A 91 1.90 -18.72 17.18
C GLU A 91 0.60 -19.09 17.92
N GLU A 92 -0.42 -18.21 17.87
CA GLU A 92 -1.72 -18.47 18.47
C GLU A 92 -2.38 -19.76 17.93
N ILE A 93 -2.28 -20.00 16.62
CA ILE A 93 -2.86 -21.18 15.97
C ILE A 93 -2.06 -22.44 16.29
N LEU A 94 -0.72 -22.38 16.17
CA LEU A 94 0.17 -23.52 16.43
C LEU A 94 0.12 -23.97 17.90
N THR A 95 -0.07 -23.03 18.84
CA THR A 95 -0.16 -23.35 20.28
C THR A 95 -1.48 -23.98 20.72
N VAL A 96 -2.49 -24.04 19.84
CA VAL A 96 -3.83 -24.59 20.15
C VAL A 96 -4.18 -25.81 19.32
N THR A 97 -3.69 -25.87 18.08
CA THR A 97 -3.97 -26.98 17.16
C THR A 97 -2.94 -28.11 17.30
N CYS A 98 -3.24 -29.25 16.69
CA CYS A 98 -2.32 -30.38 16.59
C CYS A 98 -1.58 -30.36 15.25
N ASN A 99 -0.27 -30.55 15.27
CA ASN A 99 0.60 -30.61 14.08
C ASN A 99 0.25 -31.71 13.06
N LYS A 100 -0.34 -32.81 13.51
CA LYS A 100 -0.67 -33.94 12.63
C LYS A 100 -2.07 -33.82 12.02
N CYS A 101 -3.09 -33.54 12.83
CA CYS A 101 -4.49 -33.53 12.38
C CYS A 101 -5.10 -32.15 12.16
N GLY A 102 -4.41 -31.06 12.52
CA GLY A 102 -4.88 -29.68 12.35
C GLY A 102 -6.05 -29.27 13.24
N ARG A 103 -6.70 -30.21 13.94
CA ARG A 103 -7.80 -29.92 14.87
C ARG A 103 -7.30 -29.25 16.14
N ILE A 104 -8.19 -28.49 16.77
CA ILE A 104 -7.99 -27.96 18.12
C ILE A 104 -7.83 -29.12 19.11
N MET A 105 -6.88 -29.00 20.03
CA MET A 105 -6.58 -30.03 21.03
C MET A 105 -7.59 -30.05 22.19
N LEU A 106 -8.88 -30.04 21.88
CA LEU A 106 -9.99 -30.22 22.81
C LEU A 106 -10.98 -31.21 22.22
N ALA A 107 -11.73 -31.88 23.09
CA ALA A 107 -12.88 -32.68 22.66
C ALA A 107 -14.02 -31.76 22.18
N ASP A 108 -14.83 -32.25 21.24
CA ASP A 108 -15.89 -31.46 20.61
C ASP A 108 -16.93 -30.97 21.64
N ASP A 109 -17.22 -31.76 22.68
CA ASP A 109 -18.09 -31.36 23.80
C ASP A 109 -17.54 -30.14 24.58
N GLN A 110 -16.23 -30.10 24.78
CA GLN A 110 -15.58 -28.99 25.48
C GLN A 110 -15.59 -27.71 24.63
N LEU A 111 -15.47 -27.84 23.31
CA LEU A 111 -15.58 -26.73 22.37
C LEU A 111 -17.01 -26.17 22.35
N ALA A 112 -18.02 -27.04 22.27
CA ALA A 112 -19.43 -26.64 22.30
C ALA A 112 -19.80 -25.89 23.60
N ASN A 113 -19.27 -26.32 24.75
CA ASN A 113 -19.48 -25.63 26.02
C ASN A 113 -18.82 -24.25 26.04
N ILE A 114 -17.60 -24.12 25.52
CA ILE A 114 -16.90 -22.82 25.43
C ILE A 114 -17.65 -21.87 24.49
N GLU A 115 -18.20 -22.38 23.39
CA GLU A 115 -18.96 -21.59 22.41
C GLU A 115 -20.25 -21.03 23.00
N LYS A 116 -20.92 -21.77 23.90
CA LYS A 116 -22.11 -21.29 24.62
C LYS A 116 -21.77 -20.26 25.70
N GLU A 117 -20.61 -20.40 26.35
CA GLU A 117 -20.21 -19.52 27.46
C GLU A 117 -19.55 -18.21 27.02
N ALA A 118 -18.84 -18.20 25.89
CA ALA A 118 -17.99 -17.08 25.49
C ALA A 118 -18.78 -15.98 24.76
N LYS A 119 -18.61 -14.72 25.17
CA LYS A 119 -19.16 -13.56 24.45
C LYS A 119 -18.14 -13.07 23.41
N GLY A 120 -17.91 -13.87 22.38
CA GLY A 120 -17.04 -13.55 21.25
C GLY A 120 -15.75 -14.40 21.17
N TRP A 121 -15.02 -14.23 20.06
CA TRP A 121 -13.88 -15.09 19.71
C TRP A 121 -12.67 -14.90 20.64
N GLU A 122 -12.41 -13.69 21.13
CA GLU A 122 -11.26 -13.41 22.00
C GLU A 122 -11.34 -14.15 23.34
N GLU A 123 -12.52 -14.18 23.94
CA GLU A 123 -12.76 -14.90 25.20
C GLU A 123 -12.69 -16.41 24.99
N ALA A 124 -13.30 -16.90 23.91
CA ALA A 124 -13.25 -18.31 23.51
C ALA A 124 -11.79 -18.76 23.33
N TYR A 125 -10.98 -17.99 22.60
CA TYR A 125 -9.56 -18.28 22.38
C TYR A 125 -8.77 -18.36 23.69
N LYS A 126 -8.97 -17.39 24.62
CA LYS A 126 -8.28 -17.40 25.92
C LYS A 126 -8.61 -18.65 26.74
N LYS A 127 -9.89 -19.04 26.79
CA LYS A 127 -10.35 -20.26 27.47
C LYS A 127 -9.75 -21.51 26.83
N ILE A 128 -9.75 -21.57 25.49
CA ILE A 128 -9.15 -22.68 24.73
C ILE A 128 -7.66 -22.78 25.02
N LYS A 129 -6.90 -21.68 24.90
CA LYS A 129 -5.45 -21.64 25.15
C LYS A 129 -5.08 -22.14 26.55
N ASN A 130 -5.86 -21.77 27.57
CA ASN A 130 -5.60 -22.20 28.94
C ASN A 130 -5.87 -23.69 29.16
N LYS A 131 -6.90 -24.25 28.52
CA LYS A 131 -7.20 -25.69 28.60
C LYS A 131 -6.20 -26.52 27.79
N THR A 132 -5.83 -26.08 26.59
CA THR A 132 -4.90 -26.81 25.71
C THR A 132 -3.46 -26.86 26.24
N LYS A 133 -3.04 -25.89 27.06
CA LYS A 133 -1.72 -25.93 27.74
C LYS A 133 -1.50 -27.19 28.59
N LYS A 134 -2.58 -27.77 29.14
CA LYS A 134 -2.51 -28.95 30.01
C LYS A 134 -2.55 -30.28 29.25
N ILE A 135 -2.87 -30.24 27.95
CA ILE A 135 -3.12 -31.43 27.14
C ILE A 135 -1.88 -31.74 26.30
N ALA A 136 -1.21 -32.84 26.62
CA ALA A 136 -0.01 -33.28 25.91
C ALA A 136 -0.32 -34.17 24.68
N LYS A 137 -1.38 -34.98 24.75
CA LYS A 137 -1.80 -35.90 23.69
C LYS A 137 -3.06 -35.39 23.00
N CYS A 138 -3.08 -35.39 21.68
CA CYS A 138 -4.24 -34.98 20.91
C CYS A 138 -5.41 -35.96 21.13
N PRO A 139 -6.61 -35.48 21.49
CA PRO A 139 -7.78 -36.35 21.68
C PRO A 139 -8.29 -36.98 20.38
N HIS A 140 -7.92 -36.43 19.22
CA HIS A 140 -8.41 -36.87 17.91
C HIS A 140 -7.51 -37.88 17.21
N CYS A 141 -6.18 -37.72 17.31
CA CYS A 141 -5.22 -38.55 16.57
C CYS A 141 -4.16 -39.22 17.46
N GLY A 142 -4.20 -39.01 18.78
CA GLY A 142 -3.25 -39.59 19.73
C GLY A 142 -1.84 -39.00 19.68
N ASN A 143 -1.54 -38.07 18.77
CA ASN A 143 -0.20 -37.51 18.62
C ASN A 143 0.20 -36.65 19.84
N THR A 144 1.44 -36.80 20.31
CA THR A 144 2.04 -35.93 21.32
C THR A 144 2.49 -34.61 20.70
N ARG A 145 2.04 -33.49 21.26
CA ARG A 145 2.45 -32.16 20.81
C ARG A 145 3.64 -31.65 21.62
N GLY A 146 4.69 -31.21 20.94
CA GLY A 146 5.75 -30.38 21.54
C GLY A 146 5.25 -28.95 21.76
N LYS A 147 5.56 -28.33 22.90
CA LYS A 147 5.19 -26.93 23.12
C LYS A 147 5.93 -26.07 22.09
N VAL A 148 5.22 -25.14 21.46
CA VAL A 148 5.83 -24.21 20.49
C VAL A 148 6.19 -22.93 21.22
N PHE A 149 7.41 -22.44 21.01
CA PHE A 149 7.83 -21.12 21.44
C PHE A 149 8.44 -20.36 20.26
N VAL A 150 8.40 -19.04 20.35
CA VAL A 150 8.92 -18.13 19.31
C VAL A 150 10.19 -17.47 19.85
N ASP A 151 11.25 -17.51 19.06
CA ASP A 151 12.47 -16.75 19.32
C ASP A 151 12.64 -15.68 18.23
N GLY A 152 12.92 -14.45 18.65
CA GLY A 152 12.83 -13.28 17.78
C GLY A 152 11.44 -13.11 17.13
N PRO A 153 11.34 -12.42 15.98
CA PRO A 153 10.03 -12.13 15.39
C PRO A 153 9.48 -13.24 14.48
N THR A 154 10.31 -14.17 13.99
CA THR A 154 9.89 -15.14 12.95
C THR A 154 10.45 -16.55 13.11
N ASN A 155 11.26 -16.86 14.15
CA ASN A 155 11.76 -18.21 14.36
C ASN A 155 10.86 -18.97 15.34
N PHE A 156 10.44 -20.18 14.94
CA PHE A 156 9.58 -21.04 15.74
C PHE A 156 10.34 -22.30 16.13
N PHE A 157 10.14 -22.77 17.36
CA PHE A 157 10.82 -23.94 17.90
C PHE A 157 9.85 -24.85 18.65
N PHE A 158 10.09 -26.15 18.58
CA PHE A 158 9.53 -27.12 19.52
C PHE A 158 10.40 -27.22 20.77
N ASP A 159 9.73 -27.28 21.92
CA ASP A 159 10.31 -27.52 23.24
C ASP A 159 11.01 -28.89 23.29
N GLY A 160 12.25 -28.91 23.78
CA GLY A 160 13.18 -30.03 23.71
C GLY A 160 14.61 -29.61 24.09
N HIS A 161 15.48 -30.58 24.39
CA HIS A 161 16.90 -30.34 24.70
C HIS A 161 17.76 -31.18 23.74
N PRO A 162 18.29 -30.60 22.64
CA PRO A 162 18.16 -29.21 22.20
C PRO A 162 16.79 -28.88 21.56
N PRO A 163 16.37 -27.60 21.51
CA PRO A 163 15.14 -27.20 20.86
C PRO A 163 15.22 -27.43 19.34
N ARG A 164 14.18 -28.01 18.76
CA ARG A 164 14.11 -28.26 17.31
C ARG A 164 13.43 -27.09 16.61
N ARG A 165 14.11 -26.49 15.64
CA ARG A 165 13.53 -25.44 14.78
C ARG A 165 12.40 -25.99 13.91
N ILE A 166 11.35 -25.18 13.73
CA ILE A 166 10.24 -25.45 12.82
C ILE A 166 10.40 -24.51 11.62
N TYR A 167 10.53 -25.08 10.43
CA TYR A 167 10.73 -24.29 9.22
C TYR A 167 9.38 -23.80 8.64
N PRO A 168 9.37 -22.69 7.87
CA PRO A 168 8.14 -22.13 7.31
C PRO A 168 7.33 -23.11 6.45
N ASN A 169 7.96 -24.08 5.78
CA ASN A 169 7.27 -25.15 5.05
C ASN A 169 6.47 -26.06 5.97
N GLU A 170 7.06 -26.54 7.07
CA GLU A 170 6.38 -27.37 8.07
C GLU A 170 5.23 -26.61 8.73
N ILE A 171 5.42 -25.32 9.00
CA ILE A 171 4.38 -24.44 9.53
C ILE A 171 3.23 -24.32 8.54
N ARG A 172 3.52 -24.09 7.25
CA ARG A 172 2.49 -23.98 6.22
C ARG A 172 1.69 -25.28 6.09
N GLU A 173 2.36 -26.43 6.02
CA GLU A 173 1.70 -27.74 5.96
C GLU A 173 0.81 -28.01 7.17
N TRP A 174 1.20 -27.52 8.36
CA TRP A 174 0.36 -27.59 9.55
C TRP A 174 -0.86 -26.68 9.38
N LEU A 175 -0.67 -25.42 9.01
CA LEU A 175 -1.75 -24.44 8.85
C LEU A 175 -2.79 -24.87 7.80
N GLU A 176 -2.36 -25.52 6.71
CA GLU A 176 -3.27 -26.05 5.67
C GLU A 176 -4.23 -27.13 6.19
N LYS A 177 -3.83 -27.89 7.22
CA LYS A 177 -4.65 -28.96 7.84
C LYS A 177 -5.73 -28.41 8.78
N VAL A 178 -5.67 -27.13 9.14
CA VAL A 178 -6.65 -26.51 10.05
C VAL A 178 -8.01 -26.43 9.35
N ARG A 179 -9.06 -26.85 10.05
CA ARG A 179 -10.42 -26.87 9.50
C ARG A 179 -11.00 -25.45 9.42
N ASN A 180 -11.81 -25.20 8.40
CA ASN A 180 -12.52 -23.92 8.22
C ASN A 180 -13.40 -23.57 9.43
N GLU A 181 -14.05 -24.56 10.03
CA GLU A 181 -14.92 -24.39 11.20
C GLU A 181 -14.15 -23.92 12.44
N ASP A 182 -12.87 -24.32 12.58
CA ASP A 182 -12.02 -23.97 13.71
C ASP A 182 -11.49 -22.53 13.61
N LEU A 183 -11.52 -21.92 12.41
CA LEU A 183 -11.01 -20.57 12.16
C LEU A 183 -11.76 -19.49 12.94
N LYS A 184 -13.04 -19.73 13.25
CA LYS A 184 -13.90 -18.81 14.03
C LYS A 184 -13.31 -18.52 15.41
N TYR A 185 -12.64 -19.49 16.03
CA TYR A 185 -12.01 -19.31 17.35
C TYR A 185 -10.78 -18.41 17.31
N PHE A 186 -10.23 -18.16 16.12
CA PHE A 186 -9.13 -17.23 15.91
C PHE A 186 -9.59 -15.88 15.37
N GLY A 187 -10.90 -15.64 15.23
CA GLY A 187 -11.45 -14.43 14.61
C GLY A 187 -11.15 -14.35 13.11
N LEU A 188 -10.97 -15.51 12.46
CA LEU A 188 -10.72 -15.61 11.03
C LEU A 188 -11.96 -16.17 10.32
N ASN A 189 -12.21 -15.69 9.11
CA ASN A 189 -13.26 -16.20 8.23
C ASN A 189 -12.61 -16.92 7.03
N ALA A 190 -12.99 -18.19 6.81
CA ALA A 190 -12.41 -19.05 5.78
C ALA A 190 -12.48 -18.47 4.36
N GLU A 191 -13.52 -17.70 4.04
CA GLU A 191 -13.69 -17.10 2.71
C GLU A 191 -12.77 -15.90 2.46
N GLN A 192 -12.31 -15.26 3.53
CA GLN A 192 -11.56 -13.99 3.47
C GLN A 192 -10.09 -14.18 3.84
N VAL A 193 -9.80 -15.05 4.80
CA VAL A 193 -8.47 -15.26 5.36
C VAL A 193 -8.27 -16.72 5.74
N ARG A 194 -7.36 -17.38 5.05
CA ARG A 194 -6.87 -18.71 5.38
C ARG A 194 -5.49 -18.62 6.05
N PRO A 195 -5.21 -19.33 7.15
CA PRO A 195 -3.96 -19.19 7.90
C PRO A 195 -2.70 -19.49 7.11
N GLU A 196 -2.74 -20.42 6.16
CA GLU A 196 -1.60 -20.78 5.32
C GLU A 196 -1.08 -19.60 4.49
N TRP A 197 -1.93 -18.60 4.19
CA TRP A 197 -1.52 -17.40 3.45
C TRP A 197 -0.66 -16.45 4.28
N PHE A 198 -0.54 -16.66 5.60
CA PHE A 198 0.43 -15.93 6.42
C PHE A 198 1.87 -16.36 6.13
N VAL A 199 2.05 -17.52 5.51
CA VAL A 199 3.32 -17.99 4.97
C VAL A 199 3.35 -17.70 3.48
N LEU A 200 4.15 -16.72 3.09
CA LEU A 200 4.26 -16.23 1.73
C LEU A 200 4.97 -17.26 0.87
N THR A 201 4.34 -17.63 -0.25
CA THR A 201 4.98 -18.38 -1.35
C THR A 201 5.19 -17.50 -2.57
N VAL A 202 4.32 -16.50 -2.75
CA VAL A 202 4.41 -15.51 -3.82
C VAL A 202 4.42 -14.14 -3.17
N LEU A 203 5.38 -13.30 -3.57
CA LEU A 203 5.46 -11.92 -3.12
C LEU A 203 4.88 -10.99 -4.21
N PRO A 204 3.85 -10.17 -3.90
CA PRO A 204 3.35 -9.19 -4.85
C PRO A 204 4.35 -8.03 -4.97
N ILE A 205 4.76 -7.73 -6.20
CA ILE A 205 5.67 -6.63 -6.51
C ILE A 205 4.83 -5.37 -6.79
N PRO A 206 5.04 -4.27 -6.05
CA PRO A 206 4.27 -3.05 -6.27
C PRO A 206 4.59 -2.42 -7.63
N PRO A 207 3.60 -1.75 -8.25
CA PRO A 207 3.78 -1.02 -9.51
C PRO A 207 4.82 0.10 -9.38
N ILE A 208 5.41 0.49 -10.52
CA ILE A 208 6.46 1.52 -10.57
C ILE A 208 5.96 2.86 -10.04
N ASN A 209 4.67 3.18 -10.23
CA ASN A 209 4.05 4.42 -9.75
C ASN A 209 4.11 4.58 -8.22
N ILE A 210 4.23 3.49 -7.46
CA ILE A 210 4.36 3.51 -5.99
C ILE A 210 5.83 3.66 -5.55
N ARG A 211 6.77 3.37 -6.45
CA ARG A 211 8.22 3.37 -6.23
C ARG A 211 8.95 4.15 -7.33
N PRO A 212 8.68 5.47 -7.45
CA PRO A 212 9.27 6.30 -8.49
C PRO A 212 10.77 6.48 -8.27
N SER A 213 11.56 6.39 -9.35
CA SER A 213 12.97 6.79 -9.35
C SER A 213 13.10 8.31 -9.40
N ILE A 214 14.12 8.86 -8.75
CA ILE A 214 14.45 10.30 -8.78
C ILE A 214 15.70 10.49 -9.63
N THR A 215 15.62 11.29 -10.69
CA THR A 215 16.80 11.76 -11.41
C THR A 215 17.42 12.92 -10.65
N LEU A 216 18.68 12.77 -10.23
CA LEU A 216 19.47 13.84 -9.63
C LEU A 216 19.91 14.84 -10.70
N GLU A 217 20.30 16.04 -10.28
CA GLU A 217 20.82 17.10 -11.18
C GLU A 217 22.06 16.65 -11.97
N SER A 218 22.82 15.68 -11.43
CA SER A 218 23.95 15.03 -12.09
C SER A 218 23.57 14.08 -13.23
N GLY A 219 22.28 13.87 -13.50
CA GLY A 219 21.76 12.91 -14.47
C GLY A 219 21.73 11.46 -13.96
N LEU A 220 22.29 11.18 -12.78
CA LEU A 220 22.21 9.86 -12.15
C LEU A 220 20.79 9.60 -11.62
N LYS A 221 20.28 8.40 -11.86
CA LYS A 221 19.02 7.93 -11.28
C LYS A 221 19.27 7.36 -9.89
N SER A 222 18.60 7.92 -8.89
CA SER A 222 18.45 7.32 -7.56
C SER A 222 17.16 6.52 -7.54
N GLU A 223 17.29 5.22 -7.30
CA GLU A 223 16.14 4.34 -7.16
C GLU A 223 15.45 4.51 -5.81
N ASP A 224 14.20 4.07 -5.75
CA ASP A 224 13.40 4.11 -4.53
C ASP A 224 13.88 3.07 -3.50
N ASP A 225 13.71 3.38 -2.20
CA ASP A 225 14.10 2.51 -1.09
C ASP A 225 13.43 1.11 -1.19
N LEU A 226 12.19 1.03 -1.70
CA LEU A 226 11.51 -0.26 -1.95
C LEU A 226 12.14 -1.02 -3.12
N THR A 227 12.51 -0.35 -4.21
CA THR A 227 13.15 -0.97 -5.37
C THR A 227 14.49 -1.58 -4.95
N HIS A 228 15.29 -0.85 -4.16
CA HIS A 228 16.53 -1.38 -3.59
C HIS A 228 16.30 -2.66 -2.78
N LYS A 229 15.27 -2.68 -1.93
CA LYS A 229 15.01 -3.85 -1.09
C LYS A 229 14.48 -5.04 -1.88
N LEU A 230 13.63 -4.80 -2.87
CA LEU A 230 13.13 -5.84 -3.77
C LEU A 230 14.26 -6.45 -4.59
N ALA A 231 15.23 -5.65 -5.04
CA ALA A 231 16.40 -6.16 -5.75
C ALA A 231 17.23 -7.10 -4.87
N GLU A 232 17.40 -6.80 -3.57
CA GLU A 232 18.04 -7.73 -2.62
C GLU A 232 17.27 -9.03 -2.47
N ILE A 233 15.93 -8.97 -2.36
CA ILE A 233 15.06 -10.15 -2.25
C ILE A 233 15.19 -11.04 -3.49
N ILE A 234 15.19 -10.46 -4.69
CA ILE A 234 15.31 -11.23 -5.93
C ILE A 234 16.69 -11.90 -6.01
N ARG A 235 17.79 -11.17 -5.72
CA ARG A 235 19.15 -11.75 -5.73
C ARG A 235 19.30 -12.92 -4.77
N ILE A 236 18.77 -12.81 -3.54
CA ILE A 236 18.88 -13.90 -2.58
C ILE A 236 17.98 -15.08 -2.96
N ASN A 237 16.81 -14.81 -3.55
CA ASN A 237 15.91 -15.85 -4.04
C ASN A 237 16.53 -16.63 -5.21
N GLU A 238 17.15 -15.93 -6.17
CA GLU A 238 17.88 -16.52 -7.29
C GLU A 238 19.09 -17.33 -6.81
N ARG A 239 19.92 -16.76 -5.92
CA ARG A 239 21.05 -17.46 -5.31
C ARG A 239 20.60 -18.72 -4.55
N LEU A 240 19.48 -18.66 -3.83
CA LEU A 240 18.91 -19.80 -3.14
C LEU A 240 18.47 -20.89 -4.13
N LYS A 241 17.88 -20.51 -5.26
CA LYS A 241 17.52 -21.43 -6.35
C LYS A 241 18.75 -22.17 -6.89
N GLU A 242 19.77 -21.41 -7.29
CA GLU A 242 21.00 -21.95 -7.87
C GLU A 242 21.71 -22.92 -6.91
N ASN A 243 21.80 -22.57 -5.62
CA ASN A 243 22.46 -23.42 -4.64
C ASN A 243 21.68 -24.72 -4.36
N ILE A 244 20.35 -24.67 -4.41
CA ILE A 244 19.52 -25.89 -4.28
C ILE A 244 19.71 -26.78 -5.51
N GLU A 245 19.68 -26.21 -6.72
CA GLU A 245 19.86 -26.95 -7.98
C GLU A 245 21.28 -27.54 -8.11
N ALA A 246 22.29 -26.84 -7.60
CA ALA A 246 23.67 -27.32 -7.53
C ALA A 246 23.91 -28.39 -6.44
N GLY A 247 22.91 -28.72 -5.62
CA GLY A 247 23.04 -29.72 -4.56
C GLY A 247 23.93 -29.26 -3.40
N ALA A 248 23.92 -27.97 -3.07
CA ALA A 248 24.71 -27.43 -1.97
C ALA A 248 24.33 -28.07 -0.61
N PRO A 249 25.27 -28.13 0.35
CA PRO A 249 25.00 -28.60 1.70
C PRO A 249 23.82 -27.89 2.37
N GLN A 250 23.04 -28.64 3.14
CA GLN A 250 21.82 -28.15 3.81
C GLN A 250 22.06 -26.92 4.69
N LEU A 251 23.21 -26.84 5.39
CA LEU A 251 23.57 -25.67 6.21
C LEU A 251 23.60 -24.37 5.39
N ILE A 252 24.14 -24.41 4.17
CA ILE A 252 24.22 -23.24 3.29
C ILE A 252 22.82 -22.83 2.82
N ILE A 253 21.97 -23.82 2.50
CA ILE A 253 20.58 -23.57 2.08
C ILE A 253 19.80 -22.92 3.22
N GLU A 254 20.01 -23.36 4.46
CA GLU A 254 19.36 -22.80 5.65
C GLU A 254 19.81 -21.36 5.94
N ASP A 255 21.12 -21.08 5.84
CA ASP A 255 21.64 -19.72 6.00
C ASP A 255 21.09 -18.77 4.93
N LEU A 256 21.00 -19.21 3.67
CA LEU A 256 20.40 -18.42 2.58
C LEU A 256 18.90 -18.21 2.78
N TRP A 257 18.19 -19.21 3.33
CA TRP A 257 16.78 -19.09 3.66
C TRP A 257 16.54 -18.09 4.80
N ASP A 258 17.38 -18.09 5.83
CA ASP A 258 17.31 -17.11 6.91
C ASP A 258 17.60 -15.69 6.42
N LEU A 259 18.53 -15.56 5.48
CA LEU A 259 18.80 -14.29 4.83
C LEU A 259 17.59 -13.81 3.99
N LEU A 260 16.94 -14.71 3.25
CA LEU A 260 15.68 -14.40 2.53
C LEU A 260 14.59 -13.94 3.51
N GLN A 261 14.41 -14.64 4.63
CA GLN A 261 13.46 -14.27 5.69
C GLN A 261 13.78 -12.88 6.28
N TYR A 262 15.06 -12.56 6.48
CA TYR A 262 15.51 -11.23 6.90
C TYR A 262 15.13 -10.15 5.89
N HIS A 263 15.41 -10.35 4.60
CA HIS A 263 15.10 -9.36 3.56
C HIS A 263 13.59 -9.13 3.39
N ILE A 264 12.77 -10.19 3.47
CA ILE A 264 11.31 -10.09 3.44
C ILE A 264 10.79 -9.37 4.69
N THR A 265 11.31 -9.71 5.87
CA THR A 265 10.89 -9.07 7.13
C THR A 265 11.15 -7.57 7.10
N THR A 266 12.36 -7.17 6.71
CA THR A 266 12.74 -5.75 6.62
C THR A 266 12.02 -5.01 5.50
N TYR A 267 11.63 -5.68 4.40
CA TYR A 267 10.78 -5.08 3.35
C TYR A 267 9.39 -4.67 3.85
N PHE A 268 8.76 -5.48 4.70
CA PHE A 268 7.47 -5.14 5.30
C PHE A 268 7.62 -4.17 6.47
N ASP A 269 8.61 -4.39 7.33
CA ASP A 269 8.85 -3.60 8.54
C ASP A 269 10.34 -3.54 8.90
N ASN A 270 11.00 -2.47 8.49
CA ASN A 270 12.41 -2.24 8.80
C ASN A 270 12.66 -1.88 10.28
N GLN A 271 11.61 -1.63 11.07
CA GLN A 271 11.69 -1.36 12.50
C GLN A 271 11.21 -2.56 13.35
N ALA A 272 11.14 -3.74 12.75
CA ALA A 272 10.75 -4.96 13.46
C ALA A 272 11.69 -5.23 14.64
N ALA A 273 11.10 -5.55 15.81
CA ALA A 273 11.87 -5.85 17.01
C ALA A 273 12.72 -7.12 16.82
N GLY A 274 13.97 -7.08 17.27
CA GLY A 274 14.91 -8.21 17.16
C GLY A 274 15.55 -8.38 15.78
N VAL A 275 15.33 -7.45 14.84
CA VAL A 275 15.93 -7.48 13.50
C VAL A 275 16.73 -6.20 13.27
N SER A 276 17.96 -6.36 12.80
CA SER A 276 18.84 -5.22 12.48
C SER A 276 18.29 -4.43 11.28
N PRO A 277 18.06 -3.11 11.40
CA PRO A 277 17.52 -2.32 10.30
C PRO A 277 18.45 -2.33 9.07
N THR A 278 17.87 -2.55 7.90
CA THR A 278 18.58 -2.39 6.63
C THR A 278 18.83 -0.92 6.35
N LYS A 279 20.06 -0.61 5.94
CA LYS A 279 20.54 0.73 5.62
C LYS A 279 20.99 0.78 4.17
N HIS A 280 20.83 1.94 3.55
CA HIS A 280 21.48 2.25 2.28
C HIS A 280 23.00 2.30 2.47
N ARG A 281 23.77 2.25 1.37
CA ARG A 281 25.25 2.38 1.41
C ARG A 281 25.73 3.66 2.09
N SER A 282 24.89 4.70 2.09
CA SER A 282 25.12 5.98 2.78
C SER A 282 24.90 5.92 4.30
N GLY A 283 24.52 4.77 4.86
CA GLY A 283 24.23 4.60 6.29
C GLY A 283 22.83 5.04 6.73
N ARG A 284 22.07 5.70 5.84
CA ARG A 284 20.67 6.07 6.09
C ARG A 284 19.78 4.81 6.13
N PRO A 285 18.88 4.64 7.12
CA PRO A 285 17.92 3.53 7.13
C PRO A 285 16.92 3.65 5.96
N LEU A 286 16.60 2.53 5.33
CA LEU A 286 15.63 2.48 4.24
C LEU A 286 14.20 2.69 4.78
N GLN A 287 13.38 3.45 4.03
CA GLN A 287 11.96 3.64 4.34
C GLN A 287 11.08 2.62 3.62
N THR A 288 10.57 1.67 4.39
CA THR A 288 9.86 0.49 3.89
C THR A 288 8.34 0.62 4.00
N LEU A 289 7.57 -0.44 3.71
CA LEU A 289 6.11 -0.35 3.62
C LEU A 289 5.45 0.18 4.91
N SER A 290 5.84 -0.35 6.06
CA SER A 290 5.30 0.09 7.36
C SER A 290 5.63 1.55 7.65
N ASP A 291 6.86 1.99 7.34
CA ASP A 291 7.33 3.37 7.57
C ASP A 291 6.58 4.38 6.68
N ARG A 292 6.26 3.99 5.44
CA ARG A 292 5.50 4.85 4.52
C ARG A 292 4.08 5.09 4.99
N LEU A 293 3.46 4.11 5.64
CA LEU A 293 2.08 4.23 6.13
C LEU A 293 2.02 4.98 7.46
N ARG A 294 2.92 4.67 8.39
CA ARG A 294 2.88 5.14 9.78
C ARG A 294 3.65 6.45 10.00
N GLY A 295 3.46 7.05 11.17
CA GLY A 295 4.21 8.23 11.61
C GLY A 295 3.64 9.57 11.13
N LYS A 296 4.34 10.65 11.48
CA LYS A 296 3.91 12.04 11.19
C LYS A 296 4.00 12.38 9.70
N LYS A 297 5.04 11.88 9.02
CA LYS A 297 5.25 12.05 7.57
C LYS A 297 4.68 10.89 6.74
N GLY A 298 4.01 9.91 7.37
CA GLY A 298 3.40 8.78 6.69
C GLY A 298 2.12 9.16 5.94
N ARG A 299 1.70 8.29 5.01
CA ARG A 299 0.57 8.56 4.10
C ARG A 299 -0.74 8.87 4.81
N PHE A 300 -1.07 8.18 5.91
CA PHE A 300 -2.33 8.42 6.61
C PHE A 300 -2.42 9.85 7.16
N ARG A 301 -1.44 10.28 7.94
CA ARG A 301 -1.46 11.61 8.57
C ARG A 301 -1.13 12.75 7.61
N TYR A 302 -0.18 12.52 6.71
CA TYR A 302 0.36 13.58 5.86
C TYR A 302 -0.37 13.75 4.52
N ASN A 303 -0.96 12.68 3.98
CA ASN A 303 -1.59 12.71 2.65
C ASN A 303 -3.09 12.44 2.67
N LEU A 304 -3.63 11.72 3.66
CA LEU A 304 -5.06 11.38 3.69
C LEU A 304 -5.84 12.29 4.63
N THR A 305 -5.44 12.45 5.89
CA THR A 305 -6.17 13.29 6.86
C THR A 305 -5.95 14.79 6.62
N GLY A 306 -4.74 15.18 6.23
CA GLY A 306 -4.40 16.54 5.85
C GLY A 306 -3.90 16.55 4.41
N LYS A 307 -4.44 17.45 3.60
CA LYS A 307 -3.95 17.69 2.23
C LYS A 307 -3.66 19.16 2.07
N ARG A 308 -2.66 19.47 1.26
CA ARG A 308 -2.51 20.82 0.74
C ARG A 308 -3.64 21.05 -0.26
N VAL A 309 -4.32 22.17 -0.11
CA VAL A 309 -5.40 22.60 -1.00
C VAL A 309 -4.85 23.65 -1.95
N ASN A 310 -5.38 23.64 -3.17
CA ASN A 310 -5.17 24.73 -4.12
C ASN A 310 -6.19 25.86 -3.82
N PHE A 311 -6.06 27.00 -4.51
CA PHE A 311 -6.97 28.15 -4.39
C PHE A 311 -7.11 28.67 -2.94
N ALA A 312 -5.98 28.79 -2.25
CA ALA A 312 -5.90 29.36 -0.91
C ALA A 312 -4.73 30.34 -0.81
N ALA A 313 -4.90 31.39 -0.01
CA ALA A 313 -3.87 32.38 0.28
C ALA A 313 -3.73 32.59 1.79
N ARG A 314 -2.58 33.10 2.21
CA ARG A 314 -2.28 33.43 3.61
C ARG A 314 -1.54 34.76 3.66
N SER A 315 -2.00 35.66 4.51
CA SER A 315 -1.36 36.96 4.76
C SER A 315 -1.53 37.39 6.21
N THR A 316 -0.85 38.48 6.59
CA THR A 316 -1.01 39.15 7.89
C THR A 316 -2.34 39.90 7.93
N ILE A 317 -3.01 39.86 9.08
CA ILE A 317 -4.28 40.57 9.30
C ILE A 317 -4.01 41.98 9.84
N THR A 318 -4.76 42.96 9.35
CA THR A 318 -4.76 44.35 9.83
C THR A 318 -6.18 44.78 10.13
N PRO A 319 -6.42 45.55 11.22
CA PRO A 319 -7.76 46.03 11.53
C PRO A 319 -8.21 47.11 10.56
N ASP A 320 -9.46 47.03 10.11
CA ASP A 320 -10.12 48.08 9.31
C ASP A 320 -11.56 48.27 9.81
N PRO A 321 -11.90 49.40 10.46
CA PRO A 321 -13.23 49.66 11.00
C PRO A 321 -14.25 50.12 9.94
N TYR A 322 -13.83 50.38 8.70
CA TYR A 322 -14.73 50.87 7.64
C TYR A 322 -15.44 49.74 6.89
N LEU A 323 -15.01 48.49 7.07
CA LEU A 323 -15.63 47.32 6.46
C LEU A 323 -16.81 46.81 7.30
N SER A 324 -17.81 46.26 6.62
CA SER A 324 -18.91 45.56 7.28
C SER A 324 -18.41 44.31 8.01
N ILE A 325 -19.16 43.85 9.02
CA ILE A 325 -18.79 42.66 9.81
C ILE A 325 -18.65 41.38 8.97
N ASN A 326 -19.35 41.32 7.83
CA ASN A 326 -19.33 40.18 6.92
C ASN A 326 -18.34 40.37 5.75
N GLU A 327 -17.59 41.48 5.73
CA GLU A 327 -16.63 41.78 4.69
C GLU A 327 -15.20 41.51 5.14
N VAL A 328 -14.36 41.13 4.19
CA VAL A 328 -12.92 40.94 4.41
C VAL A 328 -12.15 41.62 3.28
N GLY A 329 -11.19 42.46 3.65
CA GLY A 329 -10.28 43.07 2.69
C GLY A 329 -9.30 42.04 2.15
N ILE A 330 -9.28 41.85 0.83
CA ILE A 330 -8.32 40.98 0.12
C ILE A 330 -7.35 41.87 -0.65
N GLY A 331 -6.05 41.66 -0.45
CA GLY A 331 -5.01 42.38 -1.19
C GLY A 331 -5.14 42.14 -2.70
N LYS A 332 -4.93 43.18 -3.51
CA LYS A 332 -5.13 43.12 -4.96
C LYS A 332 -4.32 41.99 -5.61
N ASP A 333 -3.08 41.78 -5.19
CA ASP A 333 -2.23 40.70 -5.70
C ASP A 333 -2.86 39.31 -5.52
N ILE A 334 -3.51 39.08 -4.37
CA ILE A 334 -4.22 37.81 -4.09
C ILE A 334 -5.47 37.72 -4.96
N ALA A 335 -6.22 38.81 -5.10
CA ALA A 335 -7.43 38.85 -5.90
C ALA A 335 -7.17 38.65 -7.39
N GLU A 336 -6.00 39.04 -7.88
CA GLU A 336 -5.58 38.85 -9.26
C GLU A 336 -5.12 37.43 -9.59
N GLU A 337 -4.58 36.70 -8.61
CA GLU A 337 -4.12 35.32 -8.78
C GLU A 337 -5.23 34.29 -8.54
N LEU A 338 -6.08 34.52 -7.52
CA LEU A 338 -7.18 33.61 -7.20
C LEU A 338 -8.34 33.78 -8.18
N THR A 339 -8.88 32.64 -8.61
CA THR A 339 -10.00 32.58 -9.55
C THR A 339 -11.17 31.80 -9.01
N VAL A 340 -12.36 32.20 -9.47
CA VAL A 340 -13.63 31.54 -9.21
C VAL A 340 -14.18 31.03 -10.54
N GLN A 341 -14.71 29.81 -10.52
CA GLN A 341 -15.40 29.22 -11.67
C GLN A 341 -16.86 29.65 -11.66
N GLU A 342 -17.28 30.32 -12.73
CA GLU A 342 -18.66 30.75 -12.94
C GLU A 342 -19.23 30.13 -14.22
N ASN A 343 -20.39 29.48 -14.10
CA ASN A 343 -21.08 28.90 -15.25
C ASN A 343 -21.77 30.00 -16.06
N VAL A 344 -21.62 29.93 -17.37
CA VAL A 344 -22.26 30.84 -18.32
C VAL A 344 -23.72 30.41 -18.51
N THR A 345 -24.63 31.29 -18.14
CA THR A 345 -26.08 31.14 -18.20
C THR A 345 -26.69 32.30 -18.98
N ALA A 346 -27.95 32.18 -19.42
CA ALA A 346 -28.62 33.23 -20.17
C ALA A 346 -28.62 34.61 -19.47
N TRP A 347 -28.54 34.65 -18.13
CA TRP A 347 -28.59 35.89 -17.36
C TRP A 347 -27.23 36.60 -17.22
N ASN A 348 -26.11 35.87 -17.21
CA ASN A 348 -24.78 36.45 -16.98
C ASN A 348 -23.88 36.46 -18.23
N VAL A 349 -24.34 35.99 -19.39
CA VAL A 349 -23.52 35.99 -20.63
C VAL A 349 -23.01 37.39 -21.00
N SER A 350 -23.86 38.42 -20.94
CA SER A 350 -23.46 39.80 -21.24
C SER A 350 -22.39 40.29 -20.27
N TYR A 351 -22.64 40.08 -18.98
CA TYR A 351 -21.72 40.43 -17.91
C TYR A 351 -20.36 39.72 -18.04
N ILE A 352 -20.35 38.43 -18.36
CA ILE A 352 -19.12 37.66 -18.57
C ILE A 352 -18.34 38.17 -19.78
N LYS A 353 -19.03 38.56 -20.87
CA LYS A 353 -18.38 39.18 -22.04
C LYS A 353 -17.69 40.50 -21.66
N ASP A 354 -18.31 41.30 -20.80
CA ASP A 354 -17.69 42.52 -20.26
C ASP A 354 -16.49 42.20 -19.36
N LEU A 355 -16.56 41.16 -18.51
CA LEU A 355 -15.41 40.72 -17.71
C LEU A 355 -14.23 40.23 -18.53
N ILE A 356 -14.51 39.55 -19.65
CA ILE A 356 -13.49 39.15 -20.61
C ILE A 356 -12.86 40.42 -21.19
N LYS A 357 -13.66 41.39 -21.62
CA LYS A 357 -13.21 42.70 -22.14
C LYS A 357 -12.35 43.49 -21.14
N ASP A 358 -12.66 43.41 -19.85
CA ASP A 358 -11.88 44.02 -18.77
C ASP A 358 -10.58 43.26 -18.43
N GLY A 359 -10.37 42.06 -18.99
CA GLY A 359 -9.20 41.24 -18.67
C GLY A 359 -9.26 40.61 -17.28
N LYS A 360 -10.45 40.50 -16.70
CA LYS A 360 -10.69 39.88 -15.39
C LYS A 360 -10.90 38.37 -15.50
N VAL A 361 -10.87 37.81 -16.70
CA VAL A 361 -11.00 36.38 -16.97
C VAL A 361 -9.64 35.82 -17.39
N ILE A 362 -9.21 34.74 -16.73
CA ILE A 362 -7.93 34.07 -17.00
C ILE A 362 -8.11 32.94 -17.99
N SER A 363 -9.16 32.12 -17.83
CA SER A 363 -9.38 30.96 -18.69
C SER A 363 -10.88 30.67 -18.87
N VAL A 364 -11.20 30.01 -19.98
CA VAL A 364 -12.55 29.57 -20.33
C VAL A 364 -12.51 28.08 -20.62
N LEU A 365 -13.37 27.32 -19.96
CA LEU A 365 -13.59 25.90 -20.17
C LEU A 365 -14.82 25.71 -21.07
N ARG A 366 -14.61 25.03 -22.19
CA ARG A 366 -15.70 24.67 -23.10
C ARG A 366 -16.53 23.50 -22.55
N PRO A 367 -17.77 23.31 -23.03
CA PRO A 367 -18.55 22.10 -22.75
C PRO A 367 -17.81 20.80 -23.08
N ASP A 368 -16.94 20.82 -24.09
CA ASP A 368 -16.10 19.68 -24.50
C ASP A 368 -14.95 19.36 -23.52
N GLY A 369 -14.78 20.17 -22.46
CA GLY A 369 -13.73 20.00 -21.45
C GLY A 369 -12.37 20.58 -21.83
N ILE A 370 -12.24 21.21 -23.00
CA ILE A 370 -11.02 21.91 -23.41
C ILE A 370 -10.94 23.26 -22.70
N ARG A 371 -9.84 23.49 -21.96
CA ARG A 371 -9.53 24.78 -21.35
C ARG A 371 -8.75 25.66 -22.31
N LYS A 372 -9.25 26.86 -22.59
CA LYS A 372 -8.56 27.91 -23.34
C LYS A 372 -8.16 29.05 -22.40
N ARG A 373 -6.89 29.45 -22.43
CA ARG A 373 -6.42 30.62 -21.71
C ARG A 373 -6.80 31.88 -22.48
N VAL A 374 -7.29 32.90 -21.79
CA VAL A 374 -7.58 34.21 -22.39
C VAL A 374 -6.28 35.00 -22.39
N LEU A 375 -5.83 35.36 -23.59
CA LEU A 375 -4.71 36.26 -23.84
C LEU A 375 -5.25 37.46 -24.62
N ASP A 376 -4.55 38.59 -24.59
CA ASP A 376 -5.01 39.83 -25.21
C ASP A 376 -5.26 39.68 -26.72
N GLU A 377 -4.47 38.85 -27.40
CA GLU A 377 -4.60 38.54 -28.83
C GLU A 377 -5.91 37.81 -29.16
N ASN A 378 -6.29 36.82 -28.34
CA ASN A 378 -7.42 35.91 -28.63
C ASN A 378 -8.73 36.35 -27.96
N LYS A 379 -8.70 37.44 -27.22
CA LYS A 379 -9.79 37.91 -26.37
C LYS A 379 -11.07 38.23 -27.16
N GLN A 380 -10.94 38.85 -28.33
CA GLN A 380 -12.08 39.17 -29.19
C GLN A 380 -12.75 37.94 -29.80
N GLU A 381 -11.95 36.92 -30.16
CA GLU A 381 -12.48 35.66 -30.69
C GLU A 381 -13.21 34.88 -29.61
N ILE A 382 -12.60 34.77 -28.42
CA ILE A 382 -13.20 34.08 -27.27
C ILE A 382 -14.53 34.74 -26.87
N MET A 383 -14.62 36.08 -26.87
CA MET A 383 -15.88 36.78 -26.59
C MET A 383 -17.02 36.43 -27.57
N LYS A 384 -16.69 36.22 -28.86
CA LYS A 384 -17.69 35.81 -29.86
C LYS A 384 -18.11 34.35 -29.67
N GLU A 385 -17.20 33.52 -29.19
CA GLU A 385 -17.41 32.09 -29.01
C GLU A 385 -18.10 31.72 -27.68
N VAL A 386 -17.91 32.51 -26.61
CA VAL A 386 -18.52 32.21 -25.32
C VAL A 386 -20.04 32.24 -25.43
N ASP A 387 -20.63 31.10 -25.12
CA ASP A 387 -22.07 30.87 -25.13
C ASP A 387 -22.51 30.07 -23.88
N ILE A 388 -23.81 29.87 -23.73
CA ILE A 388 -24.42 29.16 -22.61
C ILE A 388 -23.83 27.75 -22.48
N GLY A 389 -23.48 27.35 -21.25
CA GLY A 389 -22.87 26.05 -20.94
C GLY A 389 -21.34 26.07 -20.86
N TYR A 390 -20.69 27.18 -21.17
CA TYR A 390 -19.27 27.40 -20.90
C TYR A 390 -19.04 27.63 -19.40
N VAL A 391 -17.82 27.39 -18.91
CA VAL A 391 -17.41 27.75 -17.54
C VAL A 391 -16.23 28.70 -17.61
N VAL A 392 -16.30 29.82 -16.90
CA VAL A 392 -15.29 30.87 -16.95
C VAL A 392 -14.55 30.95 -15.63
N GLU A 393 -13.23 31.03 -15.68
CA GLU A 393 -12.36 31.27 -14.52
C GLU A 393 -12.05 32.78 -14.45
N ARG A 394 -12.81 33.50 -13.62
CA ARG A 394 -12.62 34.94 -13.39
C ARG A 394 -11.88 35.21 -12.09
N LYS A 395 -11.20 36.35 -12.03
CA LYS A 395 -10.57 36.90 -10.82
C LYS A 395 -11.63 37.20 -9.75
N LEU A 396 -11.19 37.27 -8.49
CA LEU A 396 -12.05 37.64 -7.36
C LEU A 396 -12.60 39.06 -7.51
N GLN A 397 -13.82 39.25 -7.04
CA GLN A 397 -14.53 40.53 -7.07
C GLN A 397 -15.25 40.79 -5.76
N ASN A 398 -15.64 42.04 -5.55
CA ASN A 398 -16.40 42.44 -4.36
C ASN A 398 -17.73 41.67 -4.31
N GLY A 399 -18.03 41.09 -3.15
CA GLY A 399 -19.22 40.27 -2.93
C GLY A 399 -19.02 38.76 -3.12
N ASP A 400 -17.85 38.32 -3.60
CA ASP A 400 -17.53 36.89 -3.65
C ASP A 400 -17.41 36.30 -2.25
N ILE A 401 -18.04 35.14 -2.04
CA ILE A 401 -18.01 34.44 -0.76
C ILE A 401 -16.67 33.73 -0.62
N VAL A 402 -15.95 34.04 0.45
CA VAL A 402 -14.67 33.41 0.80
C VAL A 402 -14.72 32.81 2.19
N LEU A 403 -13.93 31.76 2.40
CA LEU A 403 -13.76 31.14 3.72
C LEU A 403 -12.53 31.74 4.40
N PHE A 404 -12.74 32.48 5.48
CA PHE A 404 -11.67 33.00 6.32
C PHE A 404 -11.41 32.07 7.51
N ASN A 405 -10.15 31.70 7.71
CA ASN A 405 -9.77 30.74 8.75
C ASN A 405 -8.49 31.19 9.47
N ARG A 406 -8.46 31.01 10.81
CA ARG A 406 -7.27 31.19 11.64
C ARG A 406 -6.89 29.85 12.25
N GLN A 407 -5.77 29.29 11.78
CA GLN A 407 -5.23 28.05 12.34
C GLN A 407 -4.69 28.31 13.77
N PRO A 408 -4.99 27.43 14.74
CA PRO A 408 -4.41 27.51 16.09
C PRO A 408 -2.92 27.21 16.12
#